data_AF-A0A3S3RZ98-F1
#
_entry.id   AF-A0A3S3RZ98-F1
#
_cell.length_a   1.000
_cell.length_b   1.000
_cell.length_c   1.000
_cell.angle_alpha   90.00
_cell.angle_beta   90.00
_cell.angle_gamma   90.00
#
_symmetry.space_group_name_H-M   'P 1'
#
loop_
_entity.id
_entity.type
_entity.pdbx_description
1 polymer ?
#
loop_
_entity_poly.entity_id
_entity_poly.type
_entity_poly.pdbx_seq_one_letter_code
_entity_poly.pdbx_strand_id
1 'polypeptide(L)'
;AYDPSEFENLEATPEIKNLFSYITCYTPQLIDLDMKLRPFIPDYIPAVGDIDAFIKIPRPDGIDDNLGLTVLDEPSSKNQSDSTLLNLKLRAISRKVPVSNEHNTIKIASSPKDIDNWIQNIQSLHEATLSASSGMALINSQRLPDIEALMQEWDEEFENALSQYELPESTLDCSLEDYVSIICGLLDIPLYSSKVASLHVLFNLYNEFKNSQT
;
A
#
# COMPACT_ATOMS: atom_id res chain seq x y z
N ALA A 1 -17.13 -53.51 -9.35
CA ALA A 1 -17.61 -54.18 -8.13
C ALA A 1 -16.81 -55.46 -7.98
N TYR A 2 -16.50 -55.92 -6.77
CA TYR A 2 -15.80 -57.19 -6.57
C TYR A 2 -16.69 -58.35 -7.03
N ASP A 3 -16.21 -59.22 -7.92
CA ASP A 3 -16.90 -60.42 -8.38
C ASP A 3 -16.27 -61.67 -7.76
N PRO A 4 -16.94 -62.35 -6.81
CA PRO A 4 -16.40 -63.52 -6.12
C PRO A 4 -16.08 -64.71 -7.03
N SER A 5 -16.72 -64.82 -8.20
CA SER A 5 -16.57 -65.97 -9.10
C SER A 5 -15.23 -66.00 -9.84
N GLU A 6 -14.56 -64.85 -9.99
CA GLU A 6 -13.26 -64.78 -10.66
C GLU A 6 -12.11 -65.34 -9.80
N PHE A 7 -12.29 -65.41 -8.48
CA PHE A 7 -11.24 -65.78 -7.51
C PHE A 7 -11.45 -67.16 -6.86
N GLU A 8 -12.47 -67.90 -7.27
CA GLU A 8 -12.87 -69.19 -6.68
C GLU A 8 -11.81 -70.29 -6.94
N ASN A 9 -11.15 -70.24 -8.10
CA ASN A 9 -10.15 -71.23 -8.53
C ASN A 9 -8.70 -70.86 -8.14
N LEU A 10 -8.50 -69.85 -7.29
CA LEU A 10 -7.17 -69.44 -6.88
C LEU A 10 -6.55 -70.45 -5.91
N GLU A 11 -5.32 -70.90 -6.20
CA GLU A 11 -4.50 -71.72 -5.28
C GLU A 11 -3.94 -70.83 -4.15
N ALA A 12 -4.80 -70.50 -3.19
CA ALA A 12 -4.45 -69.71 -2.02
C ALA A 12 -4.62 -70.52 -0.73
N THR A 13 -3.78 -70.20 0.27
CA THR A 13 -3.86 -70.72 1.64
C THR A 13 -5.26 -70.48 2.23
N PRO A 14 -5.82 -71.38 3.06
CA PRO A 14 -7.17 -71.24 3.63
C PRO A 14 -7.40 -69.91 4.37
N GLU A 15 -6.36 -69.34 4.99
CA GLU A 15 -6.42 -68.03 5.65
C GLU A 15 -6.72 -66.88 4.67
N ILE A 16 -6.10 -66.92 3.49
CA ILE A 16 -6.27 -65.92 2.44
C ILE A 16 -7.67 -66.04 1.82
N LYS A 17 -8.17 -67.27 1.63
CA LYS A 17 -9.55 -67.52 1.18
C LYS A 17 -10.60 -66.97 2.16
N ASN A 18 -10.33 -67.06 3.46
CA ASN A 18 -11.20 -66.49 4.48
C ASN A 18 -11.21 -64.95 4.39
N LEU A 19 -10.07 -64.33 4.09
CA LEU A 19 -9.94 -62.88 3.95
C LEU A 19 -10.82 -62.31 2.82
N PHE A 20 -10.93 -63.03 1.69
CA PHE A 20 -11.81 -62.65 0.58
C PHE A 20 -13.30 -62.62 0.96
N SER A 21 -13.73 -63.40 1.96
CA SER A 21 -15.13 -63.36 2.45
C SER A 21 -15.48 -62.06 3.17
N TYR A 22 -14.50 -61.37 3.77
CA TYR A 22 -14.73 -60.10 4.46
C TYR A 22 -14.91 -58.93 3.49
N ILE A 23 -14.47 -59.06 2.24
CA ILE A 23 -14.64 -58.02 1.21
C ILE A 23 -16.12 -57.79 0.92
N THR A 24 -16.91 -58.87 0.82
CA THR A 24 -18.36 -58.79 0.62
C THR A 24 -19.12 -58.27 1.84
N CYS A 25 -18.51 -58.34 3.04
CA CYS A 25 -19.10 -57.82 4.27
C CYS A 25 -18.86 -56.32 4.48
N TYR A 26 -18.00 -55.69 3.67
CA TYR A 26 -17.69 -54.27 3.80
C TYR A 26 -18.73 -53.41 3.07
N THR A 27 -19.58 -52.74 3.84
CA THR A 27 -20.39 -51.61 3.36
C THR A 27 -19.67 -50.30 3.68
N PRO A 28 -19.32 -49.47 2.66
CA PRO A 28 -18.69 -48.18 2.90
C PRO A 28 -19.64 -47.28 3.68
N GLN A 29 -19.12 -46.60 4.71
CA GLN A 29 -19.88 -45.60 5.42
C GLN A 29 -19.98 -44.34 4.55
N LEU A 30 -21.20 -43.98 4.15
CA LEU A 30 -21.49 -42.70 3.53
C LEU A 30 -21.52 -41.64 4.63
N ILE A 31 -20.38 -40.99 4.84
CA ILE A 31 -20.28 -39.84 5.74
C ILE A 31 -20.70 -38.61 4.94
N ASP A 32 -21.90 -38.10 5.21
CA ASP A 32 -22.34 -36.82 4.66
C ASP A 32 -21.64 -35.69 5.42
N LEU A 33 -20.67 -35.06 4.76
CA LEU A 33 -19.88 -33.97 5.32
C LEU A 33 -20.63 -32.66 5.09
N ASP A 34 -21.13 -32.05 6.17
CA ASP A 34 -21.73 -30.71 6.13
C ASP A 34 -20.69 -29.67 5.68
N MET A 35 -20.77 -29.22 4.44
CA MET A 35 -19.85 -28.23 3.85
C MET A 35 -20.20 -26.83 4.35
N LYS A 36 -19.66 -26.44 5.50
CA LYS A 36 -19.75 -25.06 5.97
C LYS A 36 -18.70 -24.19 5.28
N LEU A 37 -19.14 -23.35 4.34
CA LEU A 37 -18.33 -22.25 3.82
C LEU A 37 -18.07 -21.26 4.96
N ARG A 38 -16.85 -21.29 5.51
CA ARG A 38 -16.33 -20.24 6.39
C ARG A 38 -15.39 -19.36 5.57
N PRO A 39 -15.49 -18.03 5.65
CA PRO A 39 -14.47 -17.15 5.09
C PRO A 39 -13.12 -17.53 5.68
N PHE A 40 -12.21 -18.03 4.85
CA PHE A 40 -10.82 -18.22 5.20
C PHE A 40 -10.15 -16.86 5.07
N ILE A 41 -10.07 -16.13 6.18
CA ILE A 41 -9.26 -14.92 6.29
C ILE A 41 -7.95 -15.39 6.93
N PRO A 42 -6.92 -15.74 6.13
CA PRO A 42 -5.63 -16.08 6.70
C PRO A 42 -5.12 -14.86 7.47
N ASP A 43 -4.66 -15.09 8.69
CA ASP A 43 -3.80 -14.12 9.37
C ASP A 43 -2.65 -13.79 8.42
N TYR A 44 -2.33 -12.51 8.25
CA TYR A 44 -1.24 -12.06 7.40
C TYR A 44 0.08 -12.52 8.00
N ILE A 45 0.45 -13.77 7.72
CA ILE A 45 1.77 -14.31 8.04
C ILE A 45 2.70 -13.71 6.99
N PRO A 46 3.76 -12.99 7.38
CA PRO A 46 4.74 -12.52 6.42
C PRO A 46 5.28 -13.74 5.69
N ALA A 47 5.04 -13.79 4.37
CA ALA A 47 5.73 -14.72 3.51
C ALA A 47 7.19 -14.27 3.48
N VAL A 48 7.97 -14.70 4.47
CA VAL A 48 9.42 -14.73 4.38
C VAL A 48 9.67 -15.69 3.23
N GLY A 49 9.96 -15.13 2.05
CA GLY A 49 10.25 -15.94 0.87
C GLY A 49 11.30 -16.99 1.20
N ASP A 50 11.22 -18.14 0.53
CA ASP A 50 12.21 -19.18 0.70
C ASP A 50 13.62 -18.61 0.50
N ILE A 51 14.53 -18.98 1.40
CA ILE A 51 15.95 -18.66 1.30
C ILE A 51 16.44 -19.13 -0.08
N ASP A 52 16.86 -18.19 -0.94
CA ASP A 52 17.47 -18.52 -2.22
C ASP A 52 18.67 -19.44 -1.94
N ALA A 53 18.66 -20.62 -2.55
CA ALA A 53 19.74 -21.60 -2.39
C ALA A 53 21.04 -21.16 -3.09
N PHE A 54 21.07 -19.99 -3.74
CA PHE A 54 22.18 -19.46 -4.54
C PHE A 54 22.62 -20.42 -5.65
N ILE A 55 21.73 -21.31 -6.10
CA ILE A 55 22.00 -22.24 -7.19
C ILE A 55 21.75 -21.48 -8.50
N LYS A 56 22.78 -20.76 -8.97
CA LYS A 56 22.77 -20.07 -10.26
C LYS A 56 23.41 -20.95 -11.34
N ILE A 57 22.81 -20.96 -12.52
CA ILE A 57 23.41 -21.62 -13.68
C ILE A 57 24.65 -20.79 -14.08
N PRO A 58 25.85 -21.38 -14.14
CA PRO A 58 27.05 -20.64 -14.51
C PRO A 58 26.93 -20.13 -15.94
N ARG A 59 27.53 -18.96 -16.21
CA ARG A 59 27.54 -18.38 -17.56
C ARG A 59 28.23 -19.37 -18.52
N PRO A 60 27.72 -19.53 -19.75
CA PRO A 60 28.30 -20.42 -20.74
C PRO A 60 29.75 -20.06 -21.11
N ASP A 61 30.16 -18.81 -20.83
CA ASP A 61 31.49 -18.29 -21.12
C ASP A 61 32.52 -18.56 -20.00
N GLY A 62 32.10 -19.18 -18.88
CA GLY A 62 32.98 -19.52 -17.75
C GLY A 62 33.45 -18.33 -16.90
N ILE A 63 32.86 -17.15 -17.08
CA ILE A 63 33.11 -15.96 -16.26
C ILE A 63 32.19 -16.02 -15.03
N ASP A 64 32.78 -15.83 -13.84
CA ASP A 64 32.02 -15.81 -12.58
C ASP A 64 30.96 -14.71 -12.59
N ASP A 65 29.74 -15.09 -12.22
CA ASP A 65 28.61 -14.19 -12.09
C ASP A 65 28.38 -13.86 -10.61
N ASN A 66 28.55 -12.59 -10.24
CA ASN A 66 28.46 -12.13 -8.84
C ASN A 66 27.03 -11.66 -8.48
N LEU A 67 26.03 -12.10 -9.24
CA LEU A 67 24.60 -11.87 -8.98
C LEU A 67 24.19 -12.50 -7.64
N GLY A 68 23.43 -11.75 -6.84
CA GLY A 68 23.04 -12.12 -5.48
C GLY A 68 24.10 -11.89 -4.41
N LEU A 69 25.38 -11.73 -4.77
CA LEU A 69 26.48 -11.45 -3.83
C LEU A 69 26.86 -9.96 -3.79
N THR A 70 26.98 -9.34 -4.96
CA THR A 70 27.37 -7.92 -5.11
C THR A 70 26.24 -7.05 -5.67
N VAL A 71 25.38 -7.65 -6.50
CA VAL A 71 24.23 -6.99 -7.12
C VAL A 71 22.98 -7.78 -6.78
N LEU A 72 21.92 -7.09 -6.35
CA LEU A 72 20.65 -7.73 -6.01
C LEU A 72 20.05 -8.40 -7.26
N ASP A 73 19.67 -9.67 -7.14
CA ASP A 73 19.05 -10.44 -8.21
C ASP A 73 17.55 -10.12 -8.27
N GLU A 74 17.21 -9.06 -9.00
CA GLU A 74 15.83 -8.63 -9.19
C GLU A 74 15.16 -9.45 -10.31
N PRO A 75 13.90 -9.89 -10.16
CA PRO A 75 13.18 -10.64 -11.20
C PRO A 75 12.84 -9.78 -12.46
N SER A 76 13.28 -8.52 -12.49
CA SER A 76 13.04 -7.55 -13.56
C SER A 76 14.04 -7.74 -14.71
N SER A 77 13.69 -8.58 -15.67
CA SER A 77 14.47 -8.85 -16.89
C SER A 77 14.69 -7.66 -17.83
N LYS A 78 14.06 -6.49 -17.58
CA LYS A 78 14.02 -5.36 -18.51
C LYS A 78 14.63 -4.07 -17.97
N ASN A 79 14.48 -3.79 -16.68
CA ASN A 79 14.92 -2.55 -16.06
C ASN A 79 15.32 -2.83 -14.62
N GLN A 80 16.63 -2.89 -14.40
CA GLN A 80 17.21 -2.94 -13.06
C GLN A 80 16.88 -1.66 -12.30
N SER A 81 16.49 -1.79 -11.03
CA SER A 81 16.19 -0.64 -10.19
C SER A 81 17.39 0.28 -10.05
N ASP A 82 17.16 1.59 -10.02
CA ASP A 82 18.22 2.55 -9.79
C ASP A 82 18.60 2.60 -8.31
N SER A 83 19.85 2.26 -8.00
CA SER A 83 20.35 2.17 -6.62
C SER A 83 20.15 3.47 -5.84
N THR A 84 20.33 4.64 -6.48
CA THR A 84 20.14 5.94 -5.82
C THR A 84 18.67 6.21 -5.48
N LEU A 85 17.74 5.94 -6.39
CA LEU A 85 16.30 6.08 -6.13
C LEU A 85 15.80 5.07 -5.09
N LEU A 86 16.28 3.83 -5.14
CA LEU A 86 15.94 2.80 -4.16
C LEU A 86 16.41 3.21 -2.76
N ASN A 87 17.65 3.67 -2.63
CA ASN A 87 18.17 4.20 -1.37
C ASN A 87 17.37 5.39 -0.86
N LEU A 88 16.97 6.31 -1.74
CA LEU A 88 16.12 7.44 -1.38
C LEU A 88 14.77 6.96 -0.84
N LYS A 89 14.15 5.97 -1.49
CA LYS A 89 12.89 5.36 -1.05
C LYS A 89 13.04 4.64 0.30
N LEU A 90 14.10 3.86 0.46
CA LEU A 90 14.39 3.17 1.72
C LEU A 90 14.66 4.16 2.86
N ARG A 91 15.32 5.29 2.59
CA ARG A 91 15.52 6.37 3.57
C ARG A 91 14.22 7.07 3.94
N ALA A 92 13.34 7.29 2.97
CA ALA A 92 12.04 7.93 3.21
C ALA A 92 11.13 7.03 4.06
N ILE A 93 11.14 5.72 3.82
CA ILE A 93 10.31 4.75 4.55
C ILE A 93 10.95 4.38 5.90
N SER A 94 12.26 4.20 5.95
CA SER A 94 12.98 3.73 7.14
C SER A 94 13.79 4.84 7.79
N ARG A 95 13.27 5.37 8.90
CA ARG A 95 13.92 6.41 9.71
C ARG A 95 15.25 5.99 10.38
N LYS A 96 15.68 4.72 10.26
CA LYS A 96 16.76 4.13 11.08
C LYS A 96 17.83 3.34 10.32
N VAL A 97 17.97 3.44 8.99
CA VAL A 97 19.07 2.74 8.29
C VAL A 97 20.27 3.67 8.13
N PRO A 98 21.41 3.42 8.78
CA PRO A 98 22.67 4.05 8.42
C PRO A 98 23.20 3.33 7.16
N VAL A 99 23.07 3.96 6.00
CA VAL A 99 23.68 3.45 4.76
C VAL A 99 25.01 4.18 4.56
N SER A 100 26.10 3.42 4.34
CA SER A 100 27.41 3.95 3.95
C SER A 100 27.24 4.84 2.71
N ASN A 101 27.86 6.02 2.68
CA ASN A 101 27.79 7.01 1.60
C ASN A 101 28.50 6.56 0.30
N GLU A 102 28.73 5.26 0.14
CA GLU A 102 29.55 4.74 -0.94
C GLU A 102 28.66 4.54 -2.16
N HIS A 103 28.91 5.40 -3.15
CA HIS A 103 28.43 5.34 -4.54
C HIS A 103 27.06 5.99 -4.83
N ASN A 104 26.90 7.27 -4.46
CA ASN A 104 26.06 8.19 -5.23
C ASN A 104 26.70 8.45 -6.61
N THR A 105 26.65 7.46 -7.50
CA THR A 105 26.89 7.69 -8.92
C THR A 105 25.62 8.34 -9.48
N ILE A 106 25.57 9.66 -9.39
CA ILE A 106 24.54 10.46 -10.06
C ILE A 106 24.65 10.13 -11.55
N LYS A 107 23.72 9.33 -12.06
CA LYS A 107 23.62 9.09 -13.51
C LYS A 107 23.28 10.42 -14.16
N ILE A 108 24.21 10.95 -14.94
CA ILE A 108 23.98 12.16 -15.73
C ILE A 108 22.94 11.80 -16.80
N ALA A 109 21.80 12.50 -16.78
CA ALA A 109 20.72 12.25 -17.73
C ALA A 109 21.23 12.45 -19.16
N SER A 110 21.11 11.41 -19.99
CA SER A 110 21.56 11.44 -21.38
C SER A 110 20.40 11.71 -22.33
N SER A 111 19.16 11.41 -21.91
CA SER A 111 17.93 11.64 -22.69
C SER A 111 16.89 12.45 -21.90
N PRO A 112 16.05 13.27 -22.58
CA PRO A 112 14.93 13.98 -21.93
C PRO A 112 13.92 13.03 -21.27
N LYS A 113 13.78 11.81 -21.81
CA LYS A 113 12.94 10.75 -21.23
C LYS A 113 13.42 10.27 -19.85
N ASP A 114 14.72 10.35 -19.59
CA ASP A 114 15.28 9.97 -18.28
C ASP A 114 14.88 10.99 -17.22
N ILE A 115 14.77 12.26 -17.62
CA ILE A 115 14.31 13.35 -16.77
C ILE A 115 12.82 13.17 -16.44
N ASP A 116 11.98 12.91 -17.44
CA ASP A 116 10.54 12.69 -17.23
C ASP A 116 10.30 11.47 -16.32
N ASN A 117 11.02 10.37 -16.55
CA ASN A 117 10.95 9.18 -15.71
C ASN A 117 11.42 9.48 -14.28
N TRP A 118 12.51 10.24 -14.10
CA TRP A 118 12.97 10.66 -12.79
C TRP A 118 11.92 11.52 -12.06
N ILE A 119 11.29 12.48 -12.75
CA ILE A 119 10.22 13.32 -12.19
C ILE A 119 9.07 12.45 -11.69
N GLN A 120 8.60 11.49 -12.51
CA GLN A 120 7.54 10.58 -12.09
C GLN A 120 7.94 9.73 -10.89
N ASN A 121 9.16 9.20 -10.86
CA ASN A 121 9.64 8.39 -9.74
C ASN A 121 9.74 9.20 -8.43
N ILE A 122 10.13 10.48 -8.49
CA ILE A 122 10.16 11.36 -7.32
C ILE A 122 8.75 11.74 -6.86
N GLN A 123 7.82 12.00 -7.78
CA GLN A 123 6.41 12.23 -7.44
C GLN A 123 5.81 11.01 -6.73
N SER A 124 6.01 9.81 -7.29
CA SER A 124 5.56 8.56 -6.65
C SER A 124 6.25 8.31 -5.30
N LEU A 125 7.52 8.72 -5.14
CA LEU A 125 8.18 8.64 -3.83
C LEU A 125 7.51 9.57 -2.82
N HIS A 126 7.18 10.79 -3.20
CA HIS A 126 6.46 11.73 -2.34
C HIS A 126 5.09 11.17 -1.95
N GLU A 127 4.31 10.67 -2.91
CA GLU A 127 3.00 10.03 -2.66
C GLU A 127 3.11 8.80 -1.74
N ALA A 128 4.06 7.91 -2.00
CA ALA A 128 4.26 6.71 -1.18
C ALA A 128 4.74 7.06 0.24
N THR A 129 5.58 8.09 0.37
CA THR A 129 6.02 8.60 1.68
C THR A 129 4.85 9.23 2.43
N LEU A 130 4.01 10.00 1.74
CA LEU A 130 2.79 10.59 2.29
C LEU A 130 1.78 9.53 2.77
N SER A 131 1.68 8.40 2.07
CA SER A 131 0.82 7.27 2.48
C SER A 131 1.40 6.43 3.61
N ALA A 132 2.73 6.31 3.71
CA ALA A 132 3.40 5.51 4.73
C ALA A 132 3.61 6.28 6.04
N SER A 133 3.81 7.61 5.97
CA SER A 133 3.73 8.49 7.12
C SER A 133 2.30 9.00 7.26
N SER A 134 1.48 8.30 8.04
CA SER A 134 0.31 8.93 8.67
C SER A 134 0.77 10.24 9.33
N GLY A 135 0.54 11.36 8.66
CA GLY A 135 1.07 12.67 9.02
C GLY A 135 1.60 13.47 7.83
N MET A 136 0.70 13.91 6.94
CA MET A 136 0.55 15.34 6.58
C MET A 136 1.83 16.19 6.43
N ALA A 137 2.91 15.70 5.80
CA ALA A 137 4.19 16.42 5.81
C ALA A 137 4.51 17.19 4.52
N LEU A 138 3.75 17.08 3.43
CA LEU A 138 4.12 17.73 2.15
C LEU A 138 2.94 18.38 1.43
N ILE A 139 2.22 19.27 2.12
CA ILE A 139 1.68 20.47 1.45
C ILE A 139 2.05 21.66 2.33
N ASN A 140 3.21 22.25 2.01
CA ASN A 140 3.81 23.47 2.58
C ASN A 140 4.66 23.30 3.85
N SER A 141 5.92 23.72 3.73
CA SER A 141 6.86 24.03 4.82
C SER A 141 6.42 25.24 5.68
N GLN A 142 5.13 25.58 5.67
CA GLN A 142 4.53 26.55 6.57
C GLN A 142 3.56 25.76 7.45
N ARG A 143 3.79 25.77 8.76
CA ARG A 143 2.96 25.06 9.76
C ARG A 143 1.50 25.18 9.36
N LEU A 144 0.84 24.05 9.09
CA LEU A 144 -0.60 24.04 8.96
C LEU A 144 -1.18 24.59 10.28
N PRO A 145 -2.22 25.44 10.24
CA PRO A 145 -2.94 25.81 11.43
C PRO A 145 -3.40 24.56 12.15
N ASP A 146 -3.38 24.62 13.47
CA ASP A 146 -3.97 23.55 14.27
C ASP A 146 -5.48 23.53 14.02
N ILE A 147 -6.00 22.38 13.58
CA ILE A 147 -7.43 22.25 13.24
C ILE A 147 -8.28 22.41 14.49
N GLU A 148 -7.77 21.99 15.66
CA GLU A 148 -8.44 22.19 16.95
C GLU A 148 -8.58 23.68 17.28
N ALA A 149 -7.60 24.51 16.92
CA ALA A 149 -7.68 25.96 17.12
C ALA A 149 -8.76 26.61 16.22
N LEU A 150 -8.97 26.06 15.02
CA LEU A 150 -10.03 26.52 14.11
C LEU A 150 -11.42 25.97 14.46
N MET A 151 -11.51 24.96 15.34
CA MET A 151 -12.78 24.45 15.87
C MET A 151 -13.27 25.22 17.10
N GLN A 152 -12.47 26.16 17.60
CA GLN A 152 -12.81 26.99 18.74
C GLN A 152 -14.02 27.88 18.43
N GLU A 153 -14.80 28.20 19.46
CA GLU A 153 -15.87 29.20 19.36
C GLU A 153 -15.32 30.56 18.88
N TRP A 154 -16.09 31.24 18.03
CA TRP A 154 -15.74 32.56 17.53
C TRP A 154 -15.78 33.60 18.66
N ASP A 155 -14.93 34.61 18.58
CA ASP A 155 -14.96 35.73 19.52
C ASP A 155 -16.32 36.45 19.49
N GLU A 156 -16.80 36.91 20.65
CA GLU A 156 -18.12 37.55 20.79
C GLU A 156 -18.29 38.76 19.85
N GLU A 157 -17.22 39.53 19.59
CA GLU A 157 -17.24 40.66 18.65
C GLU A 157 -17.51 40.21 17.21
N PHE A 158 -16.95 39.06 16.82
CA PHE A 158 -17.09 38.48 15.51
C PHE A 158 -18.46 37.80 15.33
N GLU A 159 -18.94 37.09 16.34
CA GLU A 159 -20.29 36.49 16.33
C GLU A 159 -21.36 37.58 16.22
N ASN A 160 -21.22 38.67 16.97
CA ASN A 160 -22.11 39.83 16.87
C ASN A 160 -22.07 40.46 15.47
N ALA A 161 -20.90 40.50 14.81
CA ALA A 161 -20.79 40.97 13.44
C ALA A 161 -21.49 40.02 12.45
N LEU A 162 -21.27 38.71 12.55
CA LEU A 162 -21.98 37.72 11.72
C LEU A 162 -23.50 37.72 11.92
N SER A 163 -23.97 38.07 13.11
CA SER A 163 -25.41 38.24 13.36
C SER A 163 -26.02 39.45 12.63
N GLN A 164 -25.20 40.45 12.30
CA GLN A 164 -25.61 41.70 11.66
C GLN A 164 -25.34 41.72 10.15
N TYR A 165 -24.35 40.96 9.69
CA TYR A 165 -23.90 40.91 8.31
C TYR A 165 -24.06 39.51 7.74
N GLU A 166 -24.83 39.40 6.65
CA GLU A 166 -24.97 38.13 5.92
C GLU A 166 -23.63 37.73 5.27
N LEU A 167 -23.34 36.42 5.30
CA LEU A 167 -22.17 35.86 4.64
C LEU A 167 -22.19 36.22 3.14
N PRO A 168 -21.01 36.50 2.54
CA PRO A 168 -20.91 36.83 1.12
C PRO A 168 -21.55 35.75 0.24
N GLU A 169 -22.73 36.05 -0.31
CA GLU A 169 -23.43 35.17 -1.24
C GLU A 169 -22.64 35.00 -2.55
N SER A 170 -22.93 33.90 -3.27
CA SER A 170 -22.35 33.56 -4.58
C SER A 170 -22.55 34.61 -5.68
N THR A 171 -23.25 35.71 -5.38
CA THR A 171 -23.52 36.86 -6.26
C THR A 171 -22.43 37.92 -6.23
N LEU A 172 -21.39 37.77 -5.43
CA LEU A 172 -20.22 38.66 -5.47
C LEU A 172 -19.53 38.57 -6.83
N ASP A 173 -19.36 39.73 -7.47
CA ASP A 173 -18.67 39.90 -8.77
C ASP A 173 -17.16 39.72 -8.61
N CYS A 174 -16.74 38.50 -8.26
CA CYS A 174 -15.36 38.13 -8.02
C CYS A 174 -15.02 36.80 -8.70
N SER A 175 -13.73 36.59 -8.97
CA SER A 175 -13.29 35.30 -9.51
C SER A 175 -13.41 34.22 -8.45
N LEU A 176 -13.61 32.95 -8.85
CA LEU A 176 -13.65 31.80 -7.92
C LEU A 176 -12.42 31.79 -7.00
N GLU A 177 -11.29 32.19 -7.56
CA GLU A 177 -10.00 32.30 -6.90
C GLU A 177 -9.95 33.37 -5.80
N ASP A 178 -10.66 34.48 -5.98
CA ASP A 178 -10.80 35.54 -4.99
C ASP A 178 -11.86 35.18 -3.96
N TYR A 179 -12.95 34.53 -4.38
CA TYR A 179 -13.99 34.03 -3.49
C TYR A 179 -13.43 33.03 -2.47
N VAL A 180 -12.61 32.08 -2.92
CA VAL A 180 -11.90 31.14 -2.03
C VAL A 180 -10.99 31.89 -1.08
N SER A 181 -10.35 32.98 -1.54
CA SER A 181 -9.44 33.76 -0.69
C SER A 181 -10.20 34.54 0.40
N ILE A 182 -11.39 35.06 0.07
CA ILE A 182 -12.30 35.73 1.00
C ILE A 182 -12.82 34.75 2.05
N ILE A 183 -13.28 33.57 1.64
CA ILE A 183 -13.79 32.55 2.58
C ILE A 183 -12.67 32.03 3.48
N CYS A 184 -11.51 31.68 2.92
CA CYS A 184 -10.38 31.23 3.72
C CYS A 184 -9.92 32.33 4.69
N GLY A 185 -9.91 33.60 4.27
CA GLY A 185 -9.61 34.73 5.15
C GLY A 185 -10.65 34.95 6.25
N LEU A 186 -11.93 34.71 5.98
CA LEU A 186 -12.99 34.78 6.98
C LEU A 186 -12.83 33.71 8.06
N LEU A 187 -12.43 32.50 7.66
CA LEU A 187 -12.21 31.34 8.52
C LEU A 187 -10.82 31.31 9.21
N ASP A 188 -10.08 32.42 9.17
CA ASP A 188 -8.70 32.51 9.67
C ASP A 188 -7.73 31.43 9.09
N ILE A 189 -8.02 30.94 7.88
CA ILE A 189 -7.17 29.99 7.17
C ILE A 189 -6.11 30.76 6.35
N PRO A 190 -4.80 30.52 6.58
CA PRO A 190 -3.76 31.18 5.83
C PRO A 190 -3.82 30.82 4.34
N LEU A 191 -3.64 31.83 3.50
CA LEU A 191 -3.58 31.67 2.05
C LEU A 191 -2.18 31.20 1.65
N TYR A 192 -2.07 29.96 1.19
CA TYR A 192 -0.82 29.40 0.70
C TYR A 192 -0.58 29.72 -0.77
N SER A 193 0.65 29.46 -1.25
CA SER A 193 1.02 29.56 -2.67
C SER A 193 0.13 28.70 -3.57
N SER A 194 -0.38 27.58 -3.04
CA SER A 194 -1.42 26.77 -3.67
C SER A 194 -2.73 26.91 -2.89
N LYS A 195 -3.75 27.49 -3.53
CA LYS A 195 -5.12 27.62 -2.98
C LYS A 195 -5.76 26.27 -2.66
N VAL A 196 -5.28 25.20 -3.29
CA VAL A 196 -5.73 23.82 -3.03
C VAL A 196 -5.37 23.38 -1.61
N ALA A 197 -4.24 23.83 -1.07
CA ALA A 197 -3.83 23.52 0.30
C ALA A 197 -4.79 24.15 1.32
N SER A 198 -5.16 25.42 1.12
CA SER A 198 -6.12 26.13 1.98
C SER A 198 -7.52 25.51 1.88
N LEU A 199 -7.95 25.10 0.69
CA LEU A 199 -9.20 24.35 0.50
C LEU A 199 -9.20 22.99 1.20
N HIS A 200 -8.06 22.29 1.19
CA HIS A 200 -7.95 21.03 1.91
C HIS A 200 -8.14 21.22 3.42
N VAL A 201 -7.59 22.28 4.01
CA VAL A 201 -7.82 22.63 5.43
C VAL A 201 -9.30 22.91 5.69
N LEU A 202 -9.97 23.66 4.81
CA LEU A 202 -11.39 23.96 4.91
C LEU A 202 -12.25 22.69 4.87
N PHE A 203 -12.01 21.78 3.92
CA PHE A 203 -12.76 20.52 3.84
C PHE A 203 -12.48 19.61 5.02
N ASN A 204 -11.25 19.63 5.55
CA ASN A 204 -10.91 18.84 6.73
C ASN A 204 -11.64 19.38 7.97
N LEU A 205 -11.67 20.70 8.16
CA LEU A 205 -12.44 21.35 9.21
C LEU A 205 -13.94 20.99 9.12
N TYR A 206 -14.52 21.08 7.93
CA TYR A 206 -15.91 20.68 7.71
C TYR A 206 -16.17 19.21 8.07
N ASN A 207 -15.23 18.32 7.72
CA ASN A 207 -15.33 16.91 8.03
C ASN A 207 -15.24 16.64 9.53
N GLU A 208 -14.33 17.31 10.25
CA GLU A 208 -14.21 17.21 11.70
C GLU A 208 -15.48 17.72 12.41
N PHE A 209 -16.06 18.84 11.97
CA PHE A 209 -17.35 19.30 12.49
C PHE A 209 -18.48 18.31 12.25
N LYS A 210 -18.53 17.70 11.06
CA LYS A 210 -19.53 16.70 10.71
C LYS A 210 -19.41 15.43 11.54
N ASN A 211 -18.17 14.96 11.75
CA ASN A 211 -17.90 13.79 12.58
C ASN A 211 -18.19 14.06 14.07
N SER A 212 -17.94 15.29 14.55
CA SER A 212 -18.19 15.68 15.94
C SER A 212 -19.68 15.86 16.26
N GLN A 213 -20.54 16.04 15.26
CA GLN A 213 -22.00 16.20 15.42
C GLN A 213 -22.78 14.87 15.39
N THR A 214 -22.15 13.75 15.01
CA THR A 214 -22.76 12.39 15.03
C THR A 214 -22.39 11.62 16.28
#